data_AF-A0A9N7KWQ4-F1
#
_entry.id   AF-A0A9N7KWQ4-F1
#
_cell.length_a   1.000
_cell.length_b   1.000
_cell.length_c   1.000
_cell.angle_alpha   90.00
_cell.angle_beta   90.00
_cell.angle_gamma   90.00
#
_symmetry.space_group_name_H-M   'P 1'
#
loop_
_entity.id
_entity.type
_entity.pdbx_description
1 polymer ?
#
loop_
_entity_poly.entity_id
_entity_poly.type
_entity_poly.pdbx_seq_one_letter_code
_entity_poly.pdbx_strand_id
1 'polypeptide(L)'
;MLRVRIELLPDGDEEAAQLLAAVDISNDGSGTQSTGHYHAVLKEAWRTAGDQQAIYTTEAKILDIDRELIRPVQLVSIALQVLAPVKRTTATSLDSLGEIVRGPE
;
A
#
# COMPACT_ATOMS: atom_id res chain seq x y z
N MET A 1 -8.42 -7.61 9.03
CA MET A 1 -7.34 -7.76 8.03
C MET A 1 -7.73 -6.96 6.82
N LEU A 2 -6.83 -6.11 6.31
CA LEU A 2 -6.98 -5.41 5.04
C LEU A 2 -5.95 -5.97 4.07
N ARG A 3 -6.35 -6.16 2.81
CA ARG A 3 -5.47 -6.58 1.72
C ARG A 3 -5.64 -5.62 0.56
N VAL A 4 -4.53 -5.09 0.07
CA VAL A 4 -4.46 -4.20 -1.10
C VAL A 4 -3.67 -4.92 -2.18
N ARG A 5 -4.22 -4.96 -3.40
CA ARG A 5 -3.53 -5.48 -4.59
C ARG A 5 -3.23 -4.31 -5.51
N ILE A 6 -2.01 -4.27 -6.03
CA ILE A 6 -1.57 -3.28 -7.00
C ILE A 6 -1.36 -4.03 -8.31
N GLU A 7 -2.22 -3.75 -9.28
CA GLU A 7 -2.30 -4.45 -10.54
C GLU A 7 -2.12 -3.46 -11.68
N LEU A 8 -1.37 -3.87 -12.71
CA LEU A 8 -1.30 -3.16 -13.98
C LEU A 8 -2.26 -3.83 -14.94
N LEU A 9 -3.19 -3.06 -15.50
CA LEU A 9 -4.11 -3.49 -16.54
C LEU A 9 -3.66 -2.83 -17.86
N PRO A 10 -2.90 -3.54 -18.72
CA PRO A 10 -2.48 -3.02 -20.02
C PRO A 10 -3.72 -2.61 -20.83
N ASP A 11 -3.76 -1.37 -21.31
CA ASP A 11 -4.87 -0.84 -22.11
C ASP A 11 -6.27 -0.97 -21.46
N GLY A 12 -6.32 -1.11 -20.13
CA GLY A 12 -7.57 -1.35 -19.39
C GLY A 12 -8.13 -2.77 -19.51
N ASP A 13 -7.36 -3.71 -20.07
CA ASP A 13 -7.74 -5.11 -20.18
C ASP A 13 -7.58 -5.84 -18.83
N GLU A 14 -8.70 -6.25 -18.25
CA GLU A 14 -8.74 -7.02 -17.00
C GLU A 14 -8.19 -8.44 -17.16
N GLU A 15 -8.29 -9.04 -18.36
CA GLU A 15 -7.78 -10.40 -18.60
C GLU A 15 -6.25 -10.43 -18.67
N ALA A 16 -5.64 -9.31 -19.09
CA ALA A 16 -4.21 -9.10 -19.12
C ALA A 16 -3.64 -8.55 -17.80
N ALA A 17 -4.43 -8.52 -16.72
CA ALA A 17 -4.03 -7.94 -15.44
C ALA A 17 -2.78 -8.62 -14.87
N GLN A 18 -1.76 -7.80 -14.59
CA GLN A 18 -0.51 -8.24 -13.98
C GLN A 18 -0.43 -7.75 -12.54
N LEU A 19 -0.35 -8.67 -11.57
CA LEU A 19 -0.08 -8.33 -10.17
C LEU A 19 1.36 -7.83 -10.03
N LEU A 20 1.50 -6.57 -9.59
CA LEU A 20 2.80 -5.94 -9.33
C LEU A 20 3.19 -6.02 -7.86
N ALA A 21 2.22 -5.81 -6.97
CA ALA A 21 2.47 -5.86 -5.54
C ALA A 21 1.20 -6.21 -4.74
N ALA A 22 1.40 -6.70 -3.52
CA ALA A 22 0.34 -6.92 -2.55
C ALA A 22 0.76 -6.40 -1.17
N VAL A 23 -0.15 -5.70 -0.49
CA VAL A 23 0.03 -5.24 0.88
C VAL A 23 -1.00 -5.91 1.78
N ASP A 24 -0.52 -6.68 2.73
CA ASP A 24 -1.34 -7.28 3.80
C ASP A 24 -1.18 -6.46 5.08
N ILE A 25 -2.29 -6.02 5.67
CA ILE A 25 -2.33 -5.29 6.95
C ILE A 25 -3.19 -6.07 7.93
N SER A 26 -2.58 -6.62 8.96
CA SER A 26 -3.25 -7.38 10.02
C SER A 26 -3.11 -6.66 11.35
N ASN A 27 -4.15 -6.76 12.19
CA ASN A 27 -4.03 -6.35 13.58
C ASN A 27 -3.18 -7.41 14.29
N ASP A 28 -2.15 -7.01 15.02
CA ASP A 28 -1.21 -7.96 15.66
C ASP A 28 -1.68 -8.44 17.04
N GLY A 29 -2.83 -7.95 17.51
CA GLY A 29 -3.46 -8.33 18.78
C GLY A 29 -2.87 -7.65 20.01
N SER A 30 -1.84 -6.80 19.87
CA SER A 30 -1.13 -6.20 21.01
C SER A 30 -1.62 -4.81 21.42
N GLY A 31 -2.56 -4.22 20.67
CA GLY A 31 -3.18 -2.93 21.00
C GLY A 31 -4.29 -3.00 22.06
N THR A 32 -4.91 -1.86 22.35
CA THR A 32 -6.06 -1.77 23.29
C THR A 32 -7.41 -1.88 22.55
N GLN A 33 -8.51 -1.61 23.25
CA GLN A 33 -9.84 -1.53 22.63
C GLN A 33 -9.95 -0.32 21.69
N SER A 34 -9.40 0.83 22.09
CA SER A 34 -9.44 2.09 21.32
C SER A 34 -8.25 2.25 20.38
N THR A 35 -7.11 1.59 20.66
CA THR A 35 -5.91 1.67 19.82
C THR A 35 -5.56 0.33 19.16
N GLY A 36 -5.19 0.37 17.89
CA GLY A 36 -4.72 -0.77 17.11
C GLY A 36 -3.21 -0.76 16.91
N HIS A 37 -2.61 -1.93 16.99
CA HIS A 37 -1.27 -2.19 16.48
C HIS A 37 -1.41 -3.12 15.28
N TYR A 38 -0.67 -2.80 14.23
CA TYR A 38 -0.80 -3.47 12.94
C TYR A 38 0.56 -3.90 12.40
N HIS A 39 0.59 -5.10 11.84
CA HIS A 39 1.68 -5.61 11.04
C HIS A 39 1.31 -5.45 9.57
N ALA A 40 2.17 -4.79 8.81
CA ALA A 40 1.98 -4.56 7.38
C ALA A 40 3.10 -5.26 6.60
N VAL A 41 2.74 -6.00 5.56
CA VAL A 41 3.66 -6.78 4.72
C VAL A 41 3.43 -6.41 3.27
N LEU A 42 4.43 -5.79 2.64
CA LEU A 42 4.49 -5.55 1.21
C LEU A 42 5.24 -6.71 0.54
N LYS A 43 4.63 -7.31 -0.47
CA LYS A 43 5.28 -8.21 -1.42
C LYS A 43 5.26 -7.53 -2.77
N GLU A 44 6.43 -7.19 -3.30
CA GLU A 44 6.58 -6.49 -4.58
C GLU A 44 7.35 -7.37 -5.55
N ALA A 45 6.81 -7.52 -6.76
CA ALA A 45 7.46 -8.24 -7.82
C ALA A 45 8.34 -7.27 -8.62
N TRP A 46 9.65 -7.43 -8.54
CA TRP A 46 10.61 -6.58 -9.23
C TRP A 46 11.22 -7.35 -10.41
N ARG A 47 11.31 -6.70 -11.57
CA ARG A 47 12.06 -7.24 -12.72
C ARG A 47 13.53 -6.96 -12.49
N THR A 48 14.35 -8.01 -12.32
CA THR A 48 15.80 -7.85 -12.24
C THR A 48 16.41 -7.78 -13.65
N ALA A 49 17.72 -7.54 -13.76
CA ALA A 49 18.38 -7.57 -15.07
C ALA A 49 18.35 -9.01 -15.63
N GLY A 50 17.46 -9.27 -16.59
CA GLY A 50 17.14 -10.58 -17.14
C GLY A 50 15.65 -10.92 -16.95
N ASP A 51 15.13 -11.93 -17.66
CA ASP A 51 13.72 -12.38 -17.59
C ASP A 51 13.33 -13.03 -16.24
N GLN A 52 14.06 -12.74 -15.16
CA GLN A 52 13.80 -13.26 -13.83
C GLN A 52 12.99 -12.26 -13.01
N GLN A 53 11.87 -12.72 -12.46
CA GLN A 53 11.06 -11.96 -11.54
C GLN A 53 11.44 -12.37 -10.11
N ALA A 54 11.92 -11.42 -9.32
CA ALA A 54 12.17 -11.63 -7.89
C ALA A 54 11.03 -11.01 -7.08
N ILE A 55 10.64 -11.67 -5.98
CA ILE A 55 9.67 -11.12 -5.03
C ILE A 55 10.46 -10.56 -3.84
N TYR A 56 10.34 -9.26 -3.62
CA TYR A 56 10.89 -8.58 -2.45
C TYR A 56 9.79 -8.45 -1.40
N THR A 57 10.13 -8.80 -0.15
CA THR A 57 9.22 -8.64 0.99
C THR A 57 9.74 -7.55 1.91
N THR A 58 8.88 -6.60 2.26
CA THR A 58 9.16 -5.55 3.25
C THR A 58 8.08 -5.58 4.31
N GLU A 59 8.48 -5.48 5.57
CA GLU A 59 7.57 -5.55 6.71
C GLU A 59 7.67 -4.28 7.55
N ALA A 60 6.54 -3.87 8.11
CA ALA A 60 6.44 -2.71 8.99
C ALA A 60 5.50 -2.99 10.15
N LYS A 61 5.77 -2.33 11.28
CA LYS A 61 4.84 -2.23 12.41
C LYS A 61 4.29 -0.82 12.47
N ILE A 62 2.98 -0.73 12.69
CA ILE A 62 2.25 0.53 12.83
C ILE A 62 1.62 0.50 14.22
N LEU A 63 1.99 1.46 15.06
CA LEU A 63 1.63 1.48 16.48
C LEU A 63 0.63 2.59 16.77
N ASP A 64 -0.11 2.41 17.88
CA ASP A 64 -0.99 3.42 18.48
C ASP A 64 -2.01 4.09 17.54
N ILE A 65 -2.56 3.33 16.59
CA ILE A 65 -3.59 3.84 15.67
C ILE A 65 -4.94 3.92 16.38
N ASP A 66 -5.51 5.11 16.45
CA ASP A 66 -6.87 5.33 16.95
C ASP A 66 -7.90 4.69 16.02
N ARG A 67 -8.64 3.69 16.55
CA ARG A 67 -9.62 2.91 15.77
C ARG A 67 -10.93 3.64 15.53
N GLU A 68 -11.25 4.64 16.34
CA GLU A 68 -12.53 5.37 16.23
C GLU A 68 -12.44 6.46 15.16
N LEU A 69 -11.23 7.02 14.97
CA LEU A 69 -11.01 8.14 14.07
C LEU A 69 -10.45 7.74 12.71
N ILE A 70 -9.76 6.60 12.61
CA ILE A 70 -9.10 6.22 11.36
C ILE A 70 -10.05 5.52 10.38
N ARG A 71 -10.11 6.02 9.15
CA ARG A 71 -10.76 5.31 8.03
C ARG A 71 -9.82 4.21 7.50
N PRO A 72 -10.34 3.08 7.00
CA PRO A 72 -9.50 2.01 6.43
C PRO A 72 -8.50 2.48 5.37
N VAL A 73 -8.91 3.42 4.49
CA VAL A 73 -8.03 3.99 3.47
C VAL A 73 -6.87 4.81 4.06
N GLN A 74 -7.07 5.44 5.21
CA GLN A 74 -6.00 6.16 5.92
C GLN A 74 -5.00 5.18 6.53
N LEU A 75 -5.47 4.05 7.07
CA LEU A 75 -4.57 2.98 7.54
C LEU A 75 -3.73 2.40 6.40
N VAL A 76 -4.33 2.21 5.21
CA VAL A 76 -3.59 1.82 4.00
C VAL A 76 -2.54 2.86 3.62
N SER A 77 -2.89 4.15 3.64
CA SER A 77 -1.95 5.23 3.33
C SER A 77 -0.76 5.26 4.30
N ILE A 78 -1.00 5.12 5.61
CA ILE A 78 0.06 5.02 6.62
C ILE A 78 0.95 3.80 6.34
N ALA A 79 0.36 2.64 6.08
CA ALA A 79 1.12 1.43 5.77
C ALA A 79 2.04 1.61 4.56
N LEU A 80 1.52 2.19 3.47
CA LEU A 80 2.32 2.47 2.27
C LEU A 80 3.45 3.47 2.53
N GLN A 81 3.20 4.52 3.32
CA GLN A 81 4.24 5.50 3.68
C GLN A 81 5.38 4.89 4.49
N VAL A 82 5.08 3.93 5.38
CA VAL A 82 6.10 3.25 6.19
C VAL A 82 6.83 2.18 5.38
N LEU A 83 6.11 1.40 4.55
CA LEU A 83 6.67 0.30 3.76
C LEU A 83 7.51 0.79 2.57
N ALA A 84 7.08 1.86 1.92
CA ALA A 84 7.71 2.41 0.71
C ALA A 84 7.77 3.95 0.80
N PRO A 85 8.66 4.50 1.66
CA PRO A 85 8.71 5.94 1.88
C PRO A 85 9.12 6.66 0.59
N VAL A 86 8.24 7.53 0.11
CA VAL A 86 8.56 8.44 -0.99
C VAL A 86 9.68 9.37 -0.53
N LYS A 87 10.83 9.32 -1.19
CA LYS A 87 11.92 10.27 -0.92
C LYS A 87 11.39 11.69 -1.12
N ARG A 88 11.61 12.59 -0.14
CA ARG A 88 11.09 13.97 -0.14
C ARG A 88 11.35 14.75 -1.44
N THR A 89 12.46 14.48 -2.13
CA THR A 89 12.77 15.10 -3.43
C THR A 89 11.84 14.69 -4.56
N THR A 90 11.21 13.52 -4.45
CA THR A 90 10.24 12.99 -5.42
C THR A 90 8.81 13.44 -5.11
N ALA A 91 8.51 13.73 -3.84
CA ALA A 91 7.18 14.14 -3.38
C ALA A 91 6.69 15.43 -4.06
N THR A 92 7.54 16.46 -4.18
CA THR A 92 7.20 17.73 -4.85
C THR A 92 6.89 17.57 -6.34
N SER A 93 7.36 16.48 -6.97
CA SER A 93 7.08 16.16 -8.37
C SER A 93 5.85 15.28 -8.57
N LEU A 94 5.28 14.69 -7.50
CA LEU A 94 4.11 13.81 -7.59
C LEU A 94 2.81 14.60 -7.59
N ASP A 95 2.77 15.78 -6.98
CA ASP A 95 1.60 16.69 -6.99
C ASP A 95 1.21 17.14 -8.41
N SER A 96 2.13 17.06 -9.37
CA SER A 96 1.87 17.38 -10.79
C SER A 96 1.53 16.16 -11.66
N LEU A 97 1.53 14.94 -11.10
CA LEU A 97 1.34 13.69 -11.84
C LEU A 97 -0.07 13.09 -11.71
N GLY A 98 -0.93 13.67 -10.87
CA GLY A 98 -2.30 13.19 -10.67
C GLY A 98 -3.30 14.32 -10.43
N GLU A 99 -4.53 14.12 -10.88
CA GLU A 99 -5.67 14.99 -10.62
C GLU A 99 -6.74 14.22 -9.84
N ILE A 100 -7.34 14.86 -8.84
CA ILE A 100 -8.51 14.30 -8.15
C ILE A 100 -9.74 14.58 -9.00
N VAL A 101 -10.18 13.58 -9.76
CA VAL A 101 -11.47 13.63 -10.46
C VAL A 101 -12.55 13.07 -9.54
N ARG A 102 -13.52 13.90 -9.13
CA ARG A 102 -14.68 13.46 -8.35
C ARG A 102 -15.78 12.99 -9.31
N GLY A 103 -16.27 11.76 -9.12
CA GLY A 103 -17.45 11.25 -9.84
C GLY A 103 -18.75 11.86 -9.29
N PRO A 104 -19.87 11.77 -10.04
CA PRO A 104 -21.17 12.16 -9.54
C PRO A 104 -21.57 11.29 -8.34
N GLU A 105 -22.16 11.92 -7.32
CA GLU A 105 -22.68 11.26 -6.11
C GLU A 105 -23.80 10.24 -6.41
#